data_AF-A0A2A2EDC3-F1
#
_entry.id   AF-A0A2A2EDC3-F1
#
_cell.length_a   1.000
_cell.length_b   1.000
_cell.length_c   1.000
_cell.angle_alpha   90.00
_cell.angle_beta   90.00
_cell.angle_gamma   90.00
#
_symmetry.space_group_name_H-M   'P 1'
#
loop_
_entity.id
_entity.type
_entity.pdbx_description
1 polymer ?
#
loop_
_entity_poly.entity_id
_entity_poly.type
_entity_poly.pdbx_seq_one_letter_code
_entity_poly.pdbx_strand_id
1 'polypeptide(L)'
;MPTAGPSNAPLLRSGARAGSIIVWIGGPITAGGGAGSDADRMSTLASAQLGLTEKNYATVNAKVSDGLVTRCYAARDDTSYNHADVAYVVLAGGLEDPVSALQAVIYKSKDAVNQCHKAFPSARIVWAASPGSLAGMDDAKLADTSTVTAAILGQARATDSLAINLRTVLGVDTSLQAAGILPNAAGHERLAEAIVDAIRDDQGQPIDQPITPTRSYSSGLTDWASRQVEATRKREAEKREANRPTGTELGGVTQKLDELTQQQGVQQVLLEQQQDELDEHQQELEAQQQKLQSQQNQLTKHQSELESQQKSLKAAQDAIKQAQDQLKKIVGDQGDQVNNLQAVSNRLTQVTNDLQAATSRLQTIENTVNSNLRIRVTYIETWLEHNTEFHPWGG
;
A
#
# COMPACT_ATOMS: atom_id res chain seq x y z
N MET A 1 7.25 21.55 -46.20
CA MET A 1 6.31 20.59 -45.60
C MET A 1 7.04 19.89 -44.46
N PRO A 2 6.70 20.12 -43.18
CA PRO A 2 7.31 19.39 -42.09
C PRO A 2 6.58 18.05 -41.91
N THR A 3 7.35 16.97 -42.00
CA THR A 3 6.94 15.60 -41.76
C THR A 3 6.65 15.38 -40.27
N ALA A 4 5.43 14.92 -39.96
CA ALA A 4 4.99 14.55 -38.63
C ALA A 4 5.85 13.40 -38.06
N GLY A 5 6.38 13.59 -36.86
CA GLY A 5 7.06 12.55 -36.09
C GLY A 5 6.05 11.53 -35.52
N PRO A 6 6.54 10.34 -35.10
CA PRO A 6 5.67 9.30 -34.55
C PRO A 6 5.01 9.76 -33.26
N SER A 7 3.70 9.52 -33.19
CA SER A 7 2.80 9.81 -32.08
C SER A 7 3.27 9.17 -30.77
N ASN A 8 3.32 9.98 -29.71
CA ASN A 8 3.55 9.58 -28.33
C ASN A 8 2.54 8.50 -27.90
N ALA A 9 3.02 7.26 -27.74
CA ALA A 9 2.36 6.29 -26.87
C ALA A 9 2.50 6.76 -25.41
N PRO A 10 1.49 6.58 -24.54
CA PRO A 10 1.59 6.99 -23.14
C PRO A 10 2.72 6.20 -22.47
N LEU A 11 3.66 6.90 -21.86
CA LEU A 11 4.68 6.34 -21.00
C LEU A 11 3.99 5.60 -19.84
N LEU A 12 3.89 4.27 -19.95
CA LEU A 12 3.56 3.40 -18.84
C LEU A 12 4.60 3.63 -17.74
N ARG A 13 4.13 3.85 -16.51
CA ARG A 13 4.98 4.03 -15.33
C ARG A 13 6.00 2.89 -15.24
N SER A 14 7.27 3.26 -15.20
CA SER A 14 8.42 2.37 -15.07
C SER A 14 8.22 1.42 -13.88
N GLY A 15 8.20 0.11 -14.13
CA GLY A 15 8.10 -0.94 -13.11
C GLY A 15 7.20 -2.12 -13.48
N ALA A 16 6.17 -1.91 -14.30
CA ALA A 16 5.28 -2.99 -14.75
C ALA A 16 6.04 -3.94 -15.70
N ARG A 17 6.25 -5.19 -15.28
CA ARG A 17 6.84 -6.22 -16.16
C ARG A 17 5.90 -6.51 -17.33
N ALA A 18 6.47 -6.70 -18.52
CA ALA A 18 5.71 -7.02 -19.72
C ALA A 18 5.09 -8.42 -19.58
N GLY A 19 3.78 -8.50 -19.38
CA GLY A 19 3.03 -9.75 -19.32
C GLY A 19 1.62 -9.52 -18.80
N SER A 20 0.70 -10.41 -19.13
CA SER A 20 -0.72 -10.33 -18.77
C SER A 20 -1.21 -11.51 -17.93
N ILE A 21 -0.31 -12.46 -17.62
CA ILE A 21 -0.63 -13.71 -16.92
C ILE A 21 0.17 -13.80 -15.62
N ILE A 22 -0.47 -14.33 -14.58
CA ILE A 22 0.17 -14.75 -13.33
C ILE A 22 -0.09 -16.24 -13.09
N VAL A 23 0.99 -16.98 -12.84
CA VAL A 23 0.94 -18.43 -12.58
C VAL A 23 1.04 -18.67 -11.08
N TRP A 24 0.14 -19.47 -10.54
CA TRP A 24 0.12 -19.85 -9.13
C TRP A 24 0.44 -21.33 -8.95
N ILE A 25 1.44 -21.61 -8.14
CA ILE A 25 1.90 -22.95 -7.81
C ILE A 25 1.89 -23.07 -6.30
N GLY A 26 1.14 -24.03 -5.76
CA GLY A 26 1.06 -24.17 -4.31
C GLY A 26 0.28 -25.35 -3.78
N GLY A 27 0.14 -25.34 -2.47
CA GLY A 27 -0.58 -26.35 -1.68
C GLY A 27 -2.07 -26.05 -1.48
N PRO A 28 -2.71 -26.64 -0.46
CA PRO A 28 -4.14 -26.50 -0.19
C PRO A 28 -4.62 -25.07 -0.01
N ILE A 29 -3.80 -24.18 0.54
CA ILE A 29 -4.21 -22.79 0.78
C ILE A 29 -4.24 -22.02 -0.55
N THR A 30 -3.25 -22.22 -1.43
CA THR A 30 -3.26 -21.64 -2.78
C THR A 30 -4.38 -22.24 -3.64
N ALA A 31 -4.81 -23.46 -3.35
CA ALA A 31 -5.97 -24.10 -3.98
C ALA A 31 -7.32 -23.57 -3.45
N GLY A 32 -7.34 -22.64 -2.49
CA GLY A 32 -8.56 -22.03 -1.94
C GLY A 32 -9.16 -22.77 -0.73
N GLY A 33 -8.38 -23.63 -0.07
CA GLY A 33 -8.84 -24.34 1.13
C GLY A 33 -9.29 -23.37 2.21
N GLY A 34 -10.58 -23.41 2.54
CA GLY A 34 -11.22 -22.56 3.56
C GLY A 34 -11.82 -21.25 3.04
N ALA A 35 -11.54 -20.84 1.79
CA ALA A 35 -12.09 -19.63 1.17
C ALA A 35 -13.62 -19.66 1.01
N GLY A 36 -14.22 -20.84 0.88
CA GLY A 36 -15.65 -21.02 0.61
C GLY A 36 -16.00 -20.98 -0.88
N SER A 37 -15.30 -20.18 -1.69
CA SER A 37 -15.43 -20.17 -3.15
C SER A 37 -14.10 -19.89 -3.87
N ASP A 38 -14.02 -20.24 -5.16
CA ASP A 38 -12.86 -19.92 -6.01
C ASP A 38 -12.68 -18.41 -6.24
N ALA A 39 -13.74 -17.60 -6.05
CA ALA A 39 -13.64 -16.15 -6.16
C ALA A 39 -12.90 -15.54 -4.96
N ASP A 40 -12.98 -16.20 -3.80
CA ASP A 40 -12.43 -15.72 -2.53
C ASP A 40 -11.04 -16.27 -2.24
N ARG A 41 -10.46 -17.12 -3.09
CA ARG A 41 -9.11 -17.64 -2.88
C ARG A 41 -8.07 -16.54 -3.10
N MET A 42 -6.99 -16.58 -2.31
CA MET A 42 -5.96 -15.54 -2.33
C MET A 42 -5.37 -15.31 -3.73
N SER A 43 -5.24 -16.37 -4.53
CA SER A 43 -4.68 -16.29 -5.88
C SER A 43 -5.61 -15.56 -6.85
N THR A 44 -6.92 -15.80 -6.80
CA THR A 44 -7.91 -15.10 -7.64
C THR A 44 -7.96 -13.63 -7.28
N LEU A 45 -8.04 -13.33 -5.98
CA LEU A 45 -8.08 -11.96 -5.46
C LEU A 45 -6.83 -11.17 -5.85
N ALA A 46 -5.64 -11.73 -5.60
CA ALA A 46 -4.39 -11.07 -5.94
C ALA A 46 -4.22 -10.89 -7.46
N SER A 47 -4.60 -11.89 -8.26
CA SER A 47 -4.55 -11.79 -9.73
C SER A 47 -5.47 -10.67 -10.25
N ALA A 48 -6.70 -10.59 -9.73
CA ALA A 48 -7.66 -9.56 -10.08
C ALA A 48 -7.16 -8.15 -9.70
N GLN A 49 -6.60 -7.99 -8.49
CA GLN A 49 -6.06 -6.70 -8.02
C GLN A 49 -4.80 -6.25 -8.78
N LEU A 50 -4.03 -7.18 -9.33
CA LEU A 50 -2.89 -6.90 -10.20
C LEU A 50 -3.30 -6.71 -11.67
N GLY A 51 -4.56 -6.96 -12.03
CA GLY A 51 -5.04 -6.90 -13.40
C GLY A 51 -4.45 -7.99 -14.31
N LEU A 52 -4.12 -9.16 -13.73
CA LEU A 52 -3.49 -10.28 -14.43
C LEU A 52 -4.46 -11.46 -14.54
N THR A 53 -4.37 -12.17 -15.67
CA THR A 53 -5.11 -13.41 -15.89
C THR A 53 -4.46 -14.54 -15.09
N GLU A 54 -5.26 -15.19 -14.25
CA GLU A 54 -4.78 -16.27 -13.38
C GLU A 54 -4.62 -17.60 -14.12
N LYS A 55 -3.52 -18.29 -13.84
CA LYS A 55 -3.32 -19.73 -14.12
C LYS A 55 -2.93 -20.45 -12.84
N ASN A 56 -3.90 -21.14 -12.22
CA ASN A 56 -3.70 -21.78 -10.91
C ASN A 56 -3.47 -23.29 -11.05
N TYR A 57 -2.32 -23.76 -10.58
CA TYR A 57 -1.90 -25.16 -10.55
C TYR A 57 -1.77 -25.72 -9.14
N ALA A 58 -2.29 -25.02 -8.14
CA ALA A 58 -2.26 -25.49 -6.77
C ALA A 58 -3.10 -26.76 -6.58
N THR A 59 -2.75 -27.57 -5.58
CA THR A 59 -3.50 -28.78 -5.24
C THR A 59 -3.49 -29.01 -3.73
N VAL A 60 -4.57 -29.61 -3.23
CA VAL A 60 -4.80 -29.84 -1.80
C VAL A 60 -3.77 -30.73 -1.12
N ASN A 61 -2.98 -31.48 -1.88
CA ASN A 61 -1.98 -32.41 -1.36
C ASN A 61 -0.53 -31.96 -1.58
N ALA A 62 -0.30 -30.83 -2.26
CA ALA A 62 1.06 -30.37 -2.52
C ALA A 62 1.64 -29.69 -1.29
N LYS A 63 2.89 -30.02 -1.01
CA LYS A 63 3.78 -29.42 -0.02
C LYS A 63 5.08 -29.02 -0.70
N VAL A 64 5.89 -28.21 -0.05
CA VAL A 64 7.22 -27.85 -0.60
C VAL A 64 8.09 -29.10 -0.69
N SER A 65 8.14 -29.92 0.37
CA SER A 65 8.92 -31.16 0.39
C SER A 65 8.40 -32.22 -0.59
N ASP A 66 7.11 -32.17 -0.94
CA ASP A 66 6.47 -33.18 -1.79
C ASP A 66 5.34 -32.60 -2.64
N GLY A 67 5.49 -32.63 -3.96
CA GLY A 67 4.46 -32.27 -4.92
C GLY A 67 4.51 -30.85 -5.50
N LEU A 68 5.14 -29.86 -4.84
CA LEU A 68 5.22 -28.49 -5.38
C LEU A 68 5.97 -28.43 -6.72
N VAL A 69 7.13 -29.09 -6.83
CA VAL A 69 7.90 -29.16 -8.10
C VAL A 69 7.07 -29.81 -9.22
N THR A 70 6.26 -30.82 -8.89
CA THR A 70 5.35 -31.45 -9.86
C THR A 70 4.30 -30.47 -10.38
N ARG A 71 3.87 -29.50 -9.56
CA ARG A 71 2.99 -28.42 -10.01
C ARG A 71 3.71 -27.41 -10.91
N CYS A 72 5.00 -27.16 -10.69
CA CYS A 72 5.83 -26.41 -11.65
C CYS A 72 5.85 -27.08 -13.02
N TYR A 73 6.00 -28.42 -13.07
CA TYR A 73 5.93 -29.17 -14.33
C TYR A 73 4.57 -29.08 -14.99
N ALA A 74 3.48 -29.18 -14.22
CA ALA A 74 2.13 -29.01 -14.76
C ALA A 74 1.93 -27.62 -15.40
N ALA A 75 2.46 -26.56 -14.77
CA ALA A 75 2.41 -25.21 -15.31
C ALA A 75 3.26 -25.05 -16.57
N ARG A 76 4.48 -25.62 -16.57
CA ARG A 76 5.39 -25.63 -17.73
C ARG A 76 4.78 -26.39 -18.91
N ASP A 77 4.04 -27.47 -18.66
CA ASP A 77 3.55 -28.34 -19.73
C ASP A 77 2.17 -27.91 -20.26
N ASP A 78 1.51 -26.92 -19.64
CA ASP A 78 0.26 -26.36 -20.14
C ASP A 78 0.52 -25.44 -21.35
N THR A 79 0.02 -25.85 -22.50
CA THR A 79 0.14 -25.14 -23.78
C THR A 79 -1.08 -24.26 -24.09
N SER A 80 -2.02 -24.11 -23.15
CA SER A 80 -3.24 -23.29 -23.32
C SER A 80 -3.00 -21.78 -23.30
N TYR A 81 -1.78 -21.34 -23.02
CA TYR A 81 -1.36 -19.94 -23.03
C TYR A 81 0.11 -19.83 -23.40
N ASN A 82 0.51 -18.65 -23.85
CA ASN A 82 1.88 -18.35 -24.18
C ASN A 82 2.67 -18.05 -22.91
N HIS A 83 3.71 -18.84 -22.63
CA HIS A 83 4.56 -18.67 -21.44
C HIS A 83 5.34 -17.36 -21.45
N ALA A 84 5.55 -16.74 -22.62
CA ALA A 84 6.17 -15.42 -22.72
C ALA A 84 5.27 -14.29 -22.17
N ASP A 85 3.96 -14.52 -22.03
CA ASP A 85 3.02 -13.54 -21.48
C ASP A 85 2.89 -13.63 -19.95
N VAL A 86 3.64 -14.52 -19.29
CA VAL A 86 3.67 -14.67 -17.84
C VAL A 86 4.53 -13.58 -17.22
N ALA A 87 3.91 -12.66 -16.49
CA ALA A 87 4.58 -11.60 -15.76
C ALA A 87 5.13 -12.10 -14.41
N TYR A 88 4.39 -12.97 -13.73
CA TYR A 88 4.72 -13.44 -12.39
C TYR A 88 4.44 -14.94 -12.24
N VAL A 89 5.29 -15.62 -11.47
CA VAL A 89 5.04 -16.98 -10.99
C VAL A 89 5.11 -16.96 -9.47
N VAL A 90 4.01 -17.27 -8.80
CA VAL A 90 3.92 -17.31 -7.35
C VAL A 90 4.03 -18.75 -6.87
N LEU A 91 5.09 -19.03 -6.14
CA LEU A 91 5.34 -20.29 -5.43
C LEU A 91 4.91 -20.10 -3.98
N ALA A 92 3.87 -20.82 -3.55
CA ALA A 92 3.26 -20.62 -2.25
C ALA A 92 3.06 -21.94 -1.48
N GLY A 93 3.61 -22.01 -0.28
CA GLY A 93 3.53 -23.19 0.58
C GLY A 93 4.57 -23.19 1.70
N GLY A 94 4.58 -24.26 2.48
CA GLY A 94 5.57 -24.48 3.55
C GLY A 94 4.94 -24.65 4.93
N LEU A 95 3.67 -24.27 5.09
CA LEU A 95 2.96 -24.43 6.36
C LEU A 95 2.51 -25.89 6.58
N GLU A 96 2.36 -26.64 5.48
CA GLU A 96 2.01 -28.06 5.44
C GLU A 96 3.20 -29.00 5.73
N ASP A 97 4.41 -28.46 5.67
CA ASP A 97 5.67 -29.19 5.79
C ASP A 97 6.09 -29.30 7.27
N PRO A 98 6.28 -30.52 7.80
CA PRO A 98 6.81 -30.69 9.15
C PRO A 98 8.30 -30.33 9.19
N VAL A 99 8.80 -29.91 10.35
CA VAL A 99 10.24 -29.61 10.53
C VAL A 99 11.15 -30.82 10.25
N SER A 100 10.63 -32.04 10.41
CA SER A 100 11.36 -33.27 10.06
C SER A 100 11.65 -33.40 8.56
N ALA A 101 10.94 -32.66 7.71
CA ALA A 101 11.15 -32.62 6.25
C ALA A 101 12.04 -31.44 5.81
N LEU A 102 12.68 -30.71 6.74
CA LEU A 102 13.42 -29.48 6.45
C LEU A 102 14.46 -29.62 5.33
N GLN A 103 15.21 -30.72 5.30
CA GLN A 103 16.18 -31.00 4.24
C GLN A 103 15.53 -31.09 2.86
N ALA A 104 14.38 -31.76 2.77
CA ALA A 104 13.62 -31.82 1.53
C ALA A 104 13.05 -30.46 1.15
N VAL A 105 12.56 -29.68 2.12
CA VAL A 105 12.08 -28.30 1.90
C VAL A 105 13.18 -27.42 1.31
N ILE A 106 14.40 -27.43 1.87
CA ILE A 106 15.53 -26.63 1.38
C ILE A 106 15.82 -26.99 -0.09
N TYR A 107 16.03 -28.27 -0.37
CA TYR A 107 16.36 -28.73 -1.73
C TYR A 107 15.23 -28.45 -2.73
N LYS A 108 13.99 -28.75 -2.36
CA LYS A 108 12.83 -28.62 -3.26
C LYS A 108 12.39 -27.18 -3.47
N SER A 109 12.64 -26.28 -2.52
CA SER A 109 12.39 -24.85 -2.72
C SER A 109 13.25 -24.32 -3.88
N LYS A 110 14.56 -24.58 -3.81
CA LYS A 110 15.50 -24.20 -4.87
C LYS A 110 15.18 -24.87 -6.21
N ASP A 111 14.84 -26.15 -6.20
CA ASP A 111 14.44 -26.87 -7.41
C ASP A 111 13.18 -26.25 -8.04
N ALA A 112 12.15 -25.98 -7.25
CA ALA A 112 10.91 -25.35 -7.74
C ALA A 112 11.16 -24.00 -8.40
N VAL A 113 12.00 -23.13 -7.79
CA VAL A 113 12.40 -21.85 -8.41
C VAL A 113 13.13 -22.08 -9.73
N ASN A 114 14.09 -23.00 -9.77
CA ASN A 114 14.86 -23.31 -10.98
C ASN A 114 13.98 -23.86 -12.11
N GLN A 115 13.00 -24.71 -11.80
CA GLN A 115 12.06 -25.22 -12.81
C GLN A 115 11.16 -24.10 -13.34
N CYS A 116 10.71 -23.18 -12.48
CA CYS A 116 9.90 -22.05 -12.91
C CYS A 116 10.70 -21.06 -13.76
N HIS A 117 11.95 -20.76 -13.42
CA HIS A 117 12.82 -19.92 -14.25
C HIS A 117 13.05 -20.51 -15.64
N LYS A 118 13.22 -21.83 -15.73
CA LYS A 118 13.37 -22.51 -17.04
C LYS A 118 12.09 -22.43 -17.87
N ALA A 119 10.93 -22.56 -17.23
CA ALA A 119 9.62 -22.53 -17.89
C ALA A 119 9.19 -21.12 -18.29
N PHE A 120 9.48 -20.12 -17.44
CA PHE A 120 8.98 -18.76 -17.55
C PHE A 120 10.14 -17.75 -17.42
N PRO A 121 11.07 -17.70 -18.39
CA PRO A 121 12.32 -16.93 -18.27
C PRO A 121 12.12 -15.42 -18.15
N SER A 122 10.96 -14.90 -18.54
CA SER A 122 10.62 -13.47 -18.46
C SER A 122 9.85 -13.10 -17.18
N ALA A 123 9.36 -14.09 -16.43
CA ALA A 123 8.54 -13.86 -15.26
C ALA A 123 9.38 -13.51 -14.02
N ARG A 124 8.83 -12.68 -13.12
CA ARG A 124 9.37 -12.56 -11.75
C ARG A 124 8.86 -13.73 -10.93
N ILE A 125 9.79 -14.47 -10.31
CA ILE A 125 9.42 -15.48 -9.33
C ILE A 125 9.16 -14.80 -7.99
N VAL A 126 8.01 -15.10 -7.41
CA VAL A 126 7.58 -14.67 -6.08
C VAL A 126 7.47 -15.91 -5.21
N TRP A 127 8.14 -15.90 -4.07
CA TRP A 127 8.05 -16.97 -3.09
C TRP A 127 7.25 -16.52 -1.87
N ALA A 128 6.01 -16.98 -1.80
CA ALA A 128 5.05 -16.74 -0.73
C ALA A 128 5.17 -17.85 0.34
N ALA A 129 6.07 -17.65 1.30
CA ALA A 129 6.41 -18.66 2.30
C ALA A 129 5.32 -18.78 3.38
N SER A 130 4.85 -20.02 3.59
CA SER A 130 3.95 -20.42 4.67
C SER A 130 2.67 -19.59 4.79
N PRO A 131 1.84 -19.49 3.72
CA PRO A 131 0.51 -18.90 3.83
C PRO A 131 -0.33 -19.72 4.81
N GLY A 132 -1.19 -19.08 5.60
CA GLY A 132 -2.19 -19.76 6.43
C GLY A 132 -2.28 -19.28 7.87
N SER A 133 -3.17 -19.91 8.62
CA SER A 133 -3.43 -19.61 10.03
C SER A 133 -2.54 -20.44 10.96
N LEU A 134 -2.04 -19.81 12.02
CA LEU A 134 -1.32 -20.44 13.12
C LEU A 134 -2.20 -20.62 14.36
N ALA A 135 -3.50 -20.28 14.27
CA ALA A 135 -4.39 -20.32 15.41
C ALA A 135 -4.54 -21.76 15.95
N GLY A 136 -4.37 -21.91 17.26
CA GLY A 136 -4.41 -23.21 17.94
C GLY A 136 -3.12 -24.03 17.84
N MET A 137 -2.04 -23.50 17.27
CA MET A 137 -0.71 -24.12 17.38
C MET A 137 -0.10 -23.88 18.77
N ASP A 138 0.61 -24.88 19.28
CA ASP A 138 1.46 -24.76 20.46
C ASP A 138 2.80 -24.11 20.12
N ASP A 139 3.57 -23.72 21.15
CA ASP A 139 4.86 -23.03 20.97
C ASP A 139 5.88 -23.85 20.16
N ALA A 140 5.83 -25.18 20.27
CA ALA A 140 6.73 -26.06 19.51
C ALA A 140 6.41 -26.01 18.02
N LYS A 141 5.13 -26.13 17.64
CA LYS A 141 4.68 -25.97 16.25
C LYS A 141 4.92 -24.57 15.71
N LEU A 142 4.78 -23.54 16.55
CA LEU A 142 5.12 -22.18 16.17
C LEU A 142 6.63 -22.06 15.86
N ALA A 143 7.50 -22.66 16.67
CA ALA A 143 8.94 -22.68 16.41
C ALA A 143 9.29 -23.48 15.14
N ASP A 144 8.66 -24.63 14.93
CA ASP A 144 8.84 -25.49 13.76
C ASP A 144 8.47 -24.75 12.47
N THR A 145 7.29 -24.12 12.43
CA THR A 145 6.85 -23.35 11.26
C THR A 145 7.75 -22.15 10.99
N SER A 146 8.32 -21.53 12.04
CA SER A 146 9.31 -20.45 11.88
C SER A 146 10.58 -20.97 11.18
N THR A 147 11.07 -22.15 11.59
CA THR A 147 12.25 -22.79 11.02
C THR A 147 12.05 -23.13 9.54
N VAL A 148 10.91 -23.76 9.20
CA VAL A 148 10.56 -24.10 7.81
C VAL A 148 10.43 -22.83 6.96
N THR A 149 9.77 -21.80 7.48
CA THR A 149 9.59 -20.52 6.77
C THR A 149 10.94 -19.83 6.51
N ALA A 150 11.84 -19.81 7.49
CA ALA A 150 13.17 -19.22 7.33
C ALA A 150 13.99 -19.93 6.26
N ALA A 151 13.99 -21.27 6.25
CA ALA A 151 14.70 -22.04 5.24
C ALA A 151 14.20 -21.76 3.82
N ILE A 152 12.88 -21.70 3.65
CA ILE A 152 12.24 -21.35 2.38
C ILE A 152 12.65 -19.95 1.92
N LEU A 153 12.54 -18.95 2.80
CA LEU A 153 12.89 -17.56 2.48
C LEU A 153 14.37 -17.41 2.14
N GLY A 154 15.26 -18.15 2.82
CA GLY A 154 16.68 -18.21 2.50
C GLY A 154 16.92 -18.72 1.07
N GLN A 155 16.25 -19.81 0.67
CA GLN A 155 16.36 -20.32 -0.70
C GLN A 155 15.75 -19.39 -1.75
N ALA A 156 14.65 -18.71 -1.42
CA ALA A 156 14.06 -17.70 -2.31
C ALA A 156 15.03 -16.54 -2.57
N ARG A 157 15.71 -16.03 -1.53
CA ARG A 157 16.71 -14.96 -1.67
C ARG A 157 17.95 -15.41 -2.44
N ALA A 158 18.47 -16.61 -2.13
CA ALA A 158 19.61 -17.19 -2.82
C ALA A 158 19.37 -17.47 -4.32
N THR A 159 18.11 -17.42 -4.76
CA THR A 159 17.70 -17.62 -6.15
C THR A 159 17.10 -16.37 -6.80
N ASP A 160 17.31 -15.18 -6.19
CA ASP A 160 16.76 -13.89 -6.66
C ASP A 160 15.25 -13.97 -6.93
N SER A 161 14.51 -14.52 -5.97
CA SER A 161 13.05 -14.46 -5.95
C SER A 161 12.56 -13.39 -4.98
N LEU A 162 11.41 -12.78 -5.26
CA LEU A 162 10.74 -11.90 -4.30
C LEU A 162 10.23 -12.74 -3.12
N ALA A 163 10.91 -12.66 -1.97
CA ALA A 163 10.62 -13.47 -0.80
C ALA A 163 9.60 -12.78 0.12
N ILE A 164 8.42 -13.38 0.29
CA ILE A 164 7.31 -12.85 1.09
C ILE A 164 7.05 -13.80 2.26
N ASN A 165 7.09 -13.28 3.49
CA ASN A 165 6.77 -14.05 4.68
C ASN A 165 5.26 -13.97 4.97
N LEU A 166 4.49 -14.98 4.56
CA LEU A 166 3.05 -15.01 4.80
C LEU A 166 2.66 -15.63 6.15
N ARG A 167 3.61 -16.27 6.85
CA ARG A 167 3.39 -16.85 8.18
C ARG A 167 2.85 -15.83 9.18
N THR A 168 3.30 -14.58 9.08
CA THR A 168 2.94 -13.50 10.01
C THR A 168 1.65 -12.78 9.66
N VAL A 169 1.08 -13.01 8.48
CA VAL A 169 -0.07 -12.23 7.98
C VAL A 169 -1.33 -12.54 8.78
N LEU A 170 -1.64 -13.82 8.97
CA LEU A 170 -2.79 -14.23 9.78
C LEU A 170 -2.40 -14.50 11.24
N GLY A 171 -1.15 -14.93 11.44
CA GLY A 171 -0.64 -15.26 12.76
C GLY A 171 -1.57 -16.20 13.52
N VAL A 172 -1.84 -15.90 14.79
CA VAL A 172 -2.69 -16.69 15.67
C VAL A 172 -4.14 -16.19 15.74
N ASP A 173 -4.55 -15.30 14.82
CA ASP A 173 -5.91 -14.74 14.81
C ASP A 173 -6.93 -15.82 14.38
N THR A 174 -7.76 -16.23 15.34
CA THR A 174 -8.81 -17.23 15.13
C THR A 174 -9.94 -16.71 14.25
N SER A 175 -10.12 -15.40 14.13
CA SER A 175 -11.18 -14.80 13.30
C SER A 175 -10.89 -14.92 11.80
N LEU A 176 -9.64 -15.20 11.43
CA LEU A 176 -9.19 -15.40 10.04
C LEU A 176 -9.05 -16.88 9.68
N GLN A 177 -9.38 -17.80 10.60
CA GLN A 177 -9.26 -19.24 10.42
C GLN A 177 -10.60 -19.86 10.01
N ALA A 178 -10.57 -20.78 9.05
CA ALA A 178 -11.68 -21.68 8.77
C ALA A 178 -11.52 -22.98 9.56
N ALA A 179 -10.40 -23.68 9.36
CA ALA A 179 -10.08 -24.91 10.06
C ALA A 179 -8.59 -25.23 9.98
N GLY A 180 -7.94 -25.52 11.12
CA GLY A 180 -6.52 -25.84 11.16
C GLY A 180 -5.68 -24.75 10.49
N ILE A 181 -4.80 -25.10 9.56
CA ILE A 181 -3.98 -24.10 8.85
C ILE A 181 -4.75 -23.29 7.80
N LEU A 182 -6.00 -23.69 7.48
CA LEU A 182 -6.77 -23.12 6.39
C LEU A 182 -7.40 -21.78 6.80
N PRO A 183 -7.14 -20.69 6.05
CA PRO A 183 -7.82 -19.42 6.25
C PRO A 183 -9.28 -19.45 5.81
N ASN A 184 -10.11 -18.60 6.41
CA ASN A 184 -11.43 -18.31 5.85
C ASN A 184 -11.34 -17.26 4.73
N ALA A 185 -12.48 -16.86 4.14
CA ALA A 185 -12.50 -15.84 3.07
C ALA A 185 -11.74 -14.55 3.43
N ALA A 186 -11.95 -14.01 4.64
CA ALA A 186 -11.24 -12.82 5.11
C ALA A 186 -9.73 -13.09 5.28
N GLY A 187 -9.34 -14.28 5.73
CA GLY A 187 -7.94 -14.69 5.78
C GLY A 187 -7.29 -14.77 4.39
N HIS A 188 -8.00 -15.28 3.38
CA HIS A 188 -7.51 -15.28 2.00
C HIS A 188 -7.38 -13.87 1.42
N GLU A 189 -8.29 -12.96 1.75
CA GLU A 189 -8.21 -11.55 1.37
C GLU A 189 -6.94 -10.89 1.94
N ARG A 190 -6.65 -11.08 3.23
CA ARG A 190 -5.41 -10.56 3.86
C ARG A 190 -4.13 -11.12 3.25
N LEU A 191 -4.12 -12.40 2.93
CA LEU A 191 -2.98 -13.02 2.24
C LEU A 191 -2.81 -12.45 0.83
N ALA A 192 -3.90 -12.21 0.12
CA ALA A 192 -3.86 -11.59 -1.21
C ALA A 192 -3.32 -10.16 -1.15
N GLU A 193 -3.81 -9.33 -0.24
CA GLU A 193 -3.33 -7.96 -0.01
C GLU A 193 -1.81 -7.93 0.24
N ALA A 194 -1.32 -8.79 1.14
CA ALA A 194 0.12 -8.87 1.45
C ALA A 194 0.98 -9.22 0.23
N ILE A 195 0.48 -10.08 -0.67
CA ILE A 195 1.17 -10.43 -1.92
C ILE A 195 1.13 -9.27 -2.90
N VAL A 196 -0.04 -8.63 -3.05
CA VAL A 196 -0.23 -7.49 -3.98
C VAL A 196 0.65 -6.31 -3.58
N ASP A 197 0.70 -5.97 -2.30
CA ASP A 197 1.54 -4.89 -1.77
C ASP A 197 3.02 -5.19 -2.02
N ALA A 198 3.48 -6.41 -1.69
CA ALA A 198 4.87 -6.80 -1.95
C ALA A 198 5.24 -6.74 -3.44
N ILE A 199 4.35 -7.16 -4.34
CA ILE A 199 4.58 -7.09 -5.78
C ILE A 199 4.59 -5.65 -6.28
N ARG A 200 3.68 -4.80 -5.79
CA ARG A 200 3.64 -3.37 -6.15
C ARG A 200 4.85 -2.61 -5.62
N ASP A 201 5.35 -2.96 -4.43
CA ASP A 201 6.58 -2.42 -3.88
C ASP A 201 7.81 -2.84 -4.70
N ASP A 202 7.87 -4.10 -5.16
CA ASP A 202 8.89 -4.59 -6.11
C ASP A 202 8.82 -3.85 -7.46
N GLN A 203 7.62 -3.45 -7.92
CA GLN A 203 7.42 -2.61 -9.12
C GLN A 203 7.82 -1.14 -8.90
N GLY A 204 7.66 -0.60 -7.69
CA GLY A 204 7.86 0.83 -7.37
C GLY A 204 9.30 1.26 -7.17
N GLN A 205 10.25 0.32 -7.18
CA GLN A 205 11.68 0.62 -7.16
C GLN A 205 12.12 1.15 -8.55
N PRO A 206 12.79 2.32 -8.65
CA PRO A 206 13.40 2.73 -9.91
C PRO A 206 14.43 1.68 -10.32
N ILE A 207 14.33 1.18 -11.57
CA ILE A 207 15.40 0.40 -12.20
C ILE A 207 16.52 1.39 -12.54
N ASP A 208 17.29 1.80 -11.54
CA ASP A 208 18.57 2.46 -11.77
C ASP A 208 19.65 1.38 -11.90
N GLN A 209 19.98 1.14 -13.17
CA GLN A 209 21.16 0.48 -13.72
C GLN A 209 21.18 -1.05 -13.63
N PRO A 210 21.67 -1.74 -14.70
CA PRO A 210 22.23 -3.05 -14.48
C PRO A 210 23.24 -2.91 -13.35
N ILE A 211 23.26 -3.89 -12.46
CA ILE A 211 24.42 -4.09 -11.61
C ILE A 211 25.57 -4.37 -12.58
N THR A 212 26.21 -3.31 -13.06
CA THR A 212 27.58 -3.40 -13.50
C THR A 212 28.27 -3.85 -12.25
N PRO A 213 28.88 -5.05 -12.22
CA PRO A 213 29.62 -5.47 -11.04
C PRO A 213 30.73 -4.44 -10.84
N THR A 214 30.51 -3.46 -9.96
CA THR A 214 31.54 -2.57 -9.44
C THR A 214 32.31 -3.32 -8.37
N ARG A 215 32.89 -4.45 -8.81
CA ARG A 215 34.15 -4.94 -8.32
C ARG A 215 34.76 -5.82 -9.40
N SER A 216 35.59 -5.17 -10.21
CA SER A 216 36.70 -5.79 -10.89
C SER A 216 37.59 -6.44 -9.82
N TYR A 217 37.32 -7.70 -9.47
CA TYR A 217 38.41 -8.56 -9.06
C TYR A 217 39.17 -8.88 -10.34
N SER A 218 40.31 -8.20 -10.47
CA SER A 218 41.40 -8.62 -11.33
C SER A 218 41.49 -10.13 -11.30
N SER A 219 41.26 -10.75 -12.47
CA SER A 219 41.77 -12.05 -12.83
C SER A 219 43.26 -12.09 -12.51
N GLY A 220 43.59 -12.61 -11.34
CA GLY A 220 44.97 -12.73 -10.83
C GLY A 220 45.17 -13.91 -9.89
N LEU A 221 44.15 -14.74 -9.67
CA LEU A 221 44.18 -15.88 -8.73
C LEU A 221 43.86 -17.23 -9.38
N THR A 222 43.70 -17.28 -10.71
CA THR A 222 43.44 -18.52 -11.46
C THR A 222 44.67 -19.18 -12.08
N ASP A 223 45.90 -18.66 -11.88
CA ASP A 223 47.12 -19.26 -12.48
C ASP A 223 48.16 -19.81 -11.46
N TRP A 224 47.85 -19.81 -10.16
CA TRP A 224 48.70 -20.44 -9.13
C TRP A 224 48.14 -21.78 -8.63
N ALA A 225 46.82 -21.86 -8.39
CA ALA A 225 46.18 -23.09 -7.91
C ALA A 225 46.14 -24.22 -8.96
N SER A 226 46.02 -23.89 -10.25
CA SER A 226 46.02 -24.87 -11.33
C SER A 226 47.41 -25.47 -11.60
N ARG A 227 48.49 -24.71 -11.39
CA ARG A 227 49.87 -25.18 -11.62
C ARG A 227 50.40 -26.08 -10.51
N GLN A 228 49.93 -25.94 -9.26
CA GLN A 228 50.30 -26.87 -8.19
C GLN A 228 49.57 -28.21 -8.27
N VAL A 229 48.34 -28.23 -8.80
CA VAL A 229 47.52 -29.46 -8.97
C VAL A 229 47.98 -30.29 -10.18
N GLU A 230 48.43 -29.64 -11.27
CA GLU A 230 49.02 -30.37 -12.42
C GLU A 230 50.45 -30.86 -12.16
N ALA A 231 51.24 -30.14 -11.35
CA ALA A 231 52.59 -30.57 -10.96
C ALA A 231 52.59 -31.72 -9.93
N THR A 232 51.54 -31.85 -9.11
CA THR A 232 51.35 -33.00 -8.20
C THR A 232 50.80 -34.20 -8.95
N ARG A 233 49.80 -34.03 -9.83
CA ARG A 233 49.25 -35.13 -10.63
C ARG A 233 50.28 -35.77 -11.58
N LYS A 234 51.21 -35.00 -12.17
CA LYS A 234 52.31 -35.58 -12.97
C LYS A 234 53.33 -36.36 -12.13
N ARG A 235 53.68 -35.89 -10.92
CA ARG A 235 54.62 -36.60 -10.03
C ARG A 235 54.00 -37.83 -9.35
N GLU A 236 52.68 -37.87 -9.20
CA GLU A 236 51.96 -39.03 -8.66
C GLU A 236 51.64 -40.08 -9.73
N ALA A 237 51.39 -39.67 -10.97
CA ALA A 237 51.26 -40.59 -12.10
C ALA A 237 52.60 -41.27 -12.44
N GLU A 238 53.71 -40.53 -12.47
CA GLU A 238 55.05 -41.11 -12.72
C GLU A 238 55.56 -42.02 -11.59
N LYS A 239 55.01 -41.93 -10.37
CA LYS A 239 55.34 -42.85 -9.26
C LYS A 239 54.43 -44.07 -9.16
N ARG A 240 53.25 -44.07 -9.80
CA ARG A 240 52.30 -45.20 -9.80
C ARG A 240 52.57 -46.24 -10.89
N GLU A 241 53.38 -45.93 -11.90
CA GLU A 241 53.83 -46.89 -12.93
C GLU A 241 55.00 -47.78 -12.44
N ALA A 242 55.75 -47.35 -11.41
CA ALA A 242 56.99 -48.00 -10.98
C ALA A 242 56.85 -48.97 -9.79
N ASN A 243 55.70 -49.04 -9.12
CA ASN A 243 55.56 -49.86 -7.92
C ASN A 243 54.16 -50.48 -7.85
N ARG A 244 54.03 -51.69 -8.41
CA ARG A 244 52.83 -52.50 -8.32
C ARG A 244 53.11 -53.71 -7.42
N PRO A 245 52.66 -53.70 -6.15
CA PRO A 245 52.56 -54.92 -5.36
C PRO A 245 51.11 -55.38 -5.25
N THR A 246 50.94 -56.69 -5.37
CA THR A 246 49.74 -57.50 -5.21
C THR A 246 49.27 -57.61 -3.76
N GLY A 247 47.95 -57.70 -3.51
CA GLY A 247 47.40 -58.43 -2.35
C GLY A 247 46.37 -57.71 -1.48
N THR A 248 45.15 -57.58 -2.00
CA THR A 248 43.79 -57.61 -1.39
C THR A 248 43.46 -57.02 0.01
N GLU A 249 44.32 -56.96 1.02
CA GLU A 249 43.97 -56.32 2.33
C GLU A 249 44.39 -54.86 2.39
N LEU A 250 45.47 -54.50 1.68
CA LEU A 250 45.84 -53.11 1.45
C LEU A 250 44.77 -52.38 0.63
N GLY A 251 44.05 -53.05 -0.28
CA GLY A 251 42.98 -52.45 -1.06
C GLY A 251 41.81 -51.92 -0.21
N GLY A 252 41.42 -52.67 0.83
CA GLY A 252 40.35 -52.26 1.75
C GLY A 252 40.76 -51.14 2.71
N VAL A 253 42.03 -51.13 3.15
CA VAL A 253 42.58 -50.03 3.96
C VAL A 253 42.76 -48.77 3.11
N THR A 254 43.21 -48.91 1.85
CA THR A 254 43.37 -47.77 0.93
C THR A 254 42.02 -47.22 0.51
N GLN A 255 41.00 -48.05 0.27
CA GLN A 255 39.62 -47.61 0.05
C GLN A 255 39.03 -46.89 1.27
N LYS A 256 39.21 -47.43 2.48
CA LYS A 256 38.74 -46.75 3.70
C LYS A 256 39.47 -45.43 3.94
N LEU A 257 40.75 -45.35 3.60
CA LEU A 257 41.54 -44.12 3.72
C LEU A 257 41.12 -43.09 2.67
N ASP A 258 40.83 -43.53 1.44
CA ASP A 258 40.28 -42.67 0.38
C ASP A 258 38.87 -42.18 0.72
N GLU A 259 38.02 -43.05 1.30
CA GLU A 259 36.68 -42.68 1.80
C GLU A 259 36.76 -41.71 2.98
N LEU A 260 37.68 -41.92 3.93
CA LEU A 260 37.90 -40.99 5.06
C LEU A 260 38.46 -39.65 4.57
N THR A 261 39.34 -39.66 3.58
CA THR A 261 39.91 -38.46 2.99
C THR A 261 38.85 -37.70 2.18
N GLN A 262 37.96 -38.40 1.47
CA GLN A 262 36.78 -37.79 0.85
C GLN A 262 35.81 -37.24 1.90
N GLN A 263 35.51 -37.98 2.97
CA GLN A 263 34.63 -37.50 4.04
C GLN A 263 35.20 -36.27 4.76
N GLN A 264 36.51 -36.23 5.02
CA GLN A 264 37.18 -35.04 5.55
C GLN A 264 37.14 -33.87 4.56
N GLY A 265 37.35 -34.11 3.27
CA GLY A 265 37.23 -33.08 2.23
C GLY A 265 35.82 -32.50 2.15
N VAL A 266 34.78 -33.35 2.19
CA VAL A 266 33.38 -32.89 2.23
C VAL A 266 33.07 -32.12 3.51
N GLN A 267 33.57 -32.57 4.67
CA GLN A 267 33.37 -31.87 5.94
C GLN A 267 34.07 -30.51 5.96
N GLN A 268 35.23 -30.39 5.33
CA GLN A 268 35.97 -29.13 5.24
C GLN A 268 35.27 -28.14 4.30
N VAL A 269 34.79 -28.60 3.14
CA VAL A 269 33.98 -27.78 2.23
C VAL A 269 32.67 -27.33 2.90
N LEU A 270 32.05 -28.19 3.72
CA LEU A 270 30.82 -27.83 4.44
C LEU A 270 31.07 -26.74 5.50
N LEU A 271 32.22 -26.79 6.19
CA LEU A 271 32.61 -25.78 7.18
C LEU A 271 32.92 -24.44 6.51
N GLU A 272 33.63 -24.45 5.37
CA GLU A 272 33.89 -23.25 4.57
C GLU A 272 32.58 -22.64 4.06
N GLN A 273 31.66 -23.47 3.57
CA GLN A 273 30.34 -23.00 3.12
C GLN A 273 29.52 -22.40 4.27
N GLN A 274 29.58 -22.97 5.48
CA GLN A 274 28.92 -22.39 6.65
C GLN A 274 29.53 -21.05 7.09
N GLN A 275 30.84 -20.87 6.90
CA GLN A 275 31.51 -19.59 7.18
C GLN A 275 31.14 -18.52 6.16
N ASP A 276 31.12 -18.86 4.87
CA ASP A 276 30.66 -17.95 3.82
C ASP A 276 29.20 -17.53 4.06
N GLU A 277 28.33 -18.47 4.45
CA GLU A 277 26.93 -18.18 4.81
C GLU A 277 26.84 -17.27 6.04
N LEU A 278 27.67 -17.47 7.07
CA LEU A 278 27.71 -16.59 8.24
C LEU A 278 28.14 -15.16 7.88
N ASP A 279 29.14 -15.01 7.01
CA ASP A 279 29.61 -13.70 6.56
C ASP A 279 28.55 -12.98 5.71
N GLU A 280 27.84 -13.70 4.84
CA GLU A 280 26.71 -13.16 4.08
C GLU A 280 25.57 -12.73 5.00
N HIS A 281 25.21 -13.56 5.98
CA HIS A 281 24.19 -13.23 6.98
C HIS A 281 24.57 -11.98 7.80
N GLN A 282 25.85 -11.83 8.13
CA GLN A 282 26.33 -10.66 8.87
C GLN A 282 26.25 -9.39 8.01
N GLN A 283 26.61 -9.45 6.74
CA GLN A 283 26.45 -8.33 5.80
C GLN A 283 24.98 -7.97 5.58
N GLU A 284 24.10 -8.97 5.46
CA GLU A 284 22.66 -8.74 5.33
C GLU A 284 22.09 -8.06 6.59
N LEU A 285 22.54 -8.49 7.78
CA LEU A 285 22.14 -7.88 9.04
C LEU A 285 22.58 -6.42 9.15
N GLU A 286 23.81 -6.10 8.75
CA GLU A 286 24.31 -4.72 8.70
C GLU A 286 23.49 -3.86 7.73
N ALA A 287 23.18 -4.38 6.54
CA ALA A 287 22.35 -3.68 5.56
C ALA A 287 20.92 -3.45 6.09
N GLN A 288 20.33 -4.45 6.75
CA GLN A 288 19.03 -4.31 7.40
C GLN A 288 19.06 -3.27 8.52
N GLN A 289 20.12 -3.24 9.33
CA GLN A 289 20.29 -2.26 10.38
C GLN A 289 20.39 -0.83 9.83
N GLN A 290 21.14 -0.63 8.73
CA GLN A 290 21.20 0.67 8.05
C GLN A 290 19.85 1.08 7.47
N LYS A 291 19.10 0.13 6.89
CA LYS A 291 17.76 0.39 6.36
C LYS A 291 16.79 0.79 7.48
N LEU A 292 16.82 0.08 8.62
CA LEU A 292 16.02 0.42 9.79
C LEU A 292 16.38 1.80 10.34
N GLN A 293 17.67 2.16 10.40
CA GLN A 293 18.10 3.49 10.82
C GLN A 293 17.57 4.58 9.87
N SER A 294 17.60 4.34 8.56
CA SER A 294 17.05 5.25 7.56
C SER A 294 15.54 5.43 7.73
N GLN A 295 14.80 4.33 7.92
CA GLN A 295 13.36 4.36 8.19
C GLN A 295 13.04 5.12 9.49
N GLN A 296 13.83 4.92 10.53
CA GLN A 296 13.68 5.65 11.79
C GLN A 296 13.87 7.16 11.59
N ASN A 297 14.88 7.57 10.82
CA ASN A 297 15.10 8.98 10.50
C ASN A 297 13.93 9.57 9.69
N GLN A 298 13.38 8.81 8.73
CA GLN A 298 12.20 9.22 7.98
C GLN A 298 10.97 9.37 8.87
N LEU A 299 10.74 8.45 9.80
CA LEU A 299 9.65 8.53 10.77
C LEU A 299 9.79 9.76 11.67
N THR A 300 10.99 10.06 12.17
CA THR A 300 11.24 11.28 12.97
C THR A 300 10.95 12.55 12.16
N LYS A 301 11.30 12.57 10.88
CA LYS A 301 10.99 13.69 9.98
C LYS A 301 9.48 13.85 9.80
N HIS A 302 8.77 12.76 9.50
CA HIS A 302 7.32 12.78 9.36
C HIS A 302 6.60 13.21 10.65
N GLN A 303 7.11 12.78 11.80
CA GLN A 303 6.56 13.21 13.09
C GLN A 303 6.73 14.72 13.30
N SER A 304 7.89 15.27 12.95
CA SER A 304 8.13 16.72 13.00
C SER A 304 7.23 17.51 12.05
N GLU A 305 6.99 16.98 10.84
CA GLU A 305 6.07 17.57 9.86
C GLU A 305 4.62 17.56 10.38
N LEU A 306 4.17 16.45 10.98
CA LEU A 306 2.84 16.33 11.58
C LEU A 306 2.65 17.31 12.74
N GLU A 307 3.64 17.47 13.62
CA GLU A 307 3.60 18.47 14.70
C GLU A 307 3.47 19.90 14.17
N SER A 308 4.16 20.22 13.08
CA SER A 308 4.07 21.52 12.41
C SER A 308 2.69 21.75 11.79
N GLN A 309 2.13 20.74 11.13
CA GLN A 309 0.77 20.78 10.58
C GLN A 309 -0.27 20.96 11.69
N GLN A 310 -0.12 20.26 12.82
CA GLN A 310 -1.02 20.39 13.97
C GLN A 310 -1.00 21.81 14.56
N LYS A 311 0.18 22.42 14.69
CA LYS A 311 0.32 23.83 15.12
C LYS A 311 -0.38 24.78 14.15
N SER A 312 -0.21 24.56 12.85
CA SER A 312 -0.84 25.38 11.81
C SER A 312 -2.37 25.27 11.83
N LEU A 313 -2.91 24.05 12.00
CA LEU A 313 -4.34 23.82 12.15
C LEU A 313 -4.91 24.50 13.39
N LYS A 314 -4.19 24.44 14.52
CA LYS A 314 -4.60 25.12 15.75
C LYS A 314 -4.68 26.63 15.56
N ALA A 315 -3.68 27.22 14.91
CA ALA A 315 -3.67 28.66 14.60
C ALA A 315 -4.83 29.05 13.67
N ALA A 316 -5.12 28.24 12.64
CA ALA A 316 -6.25 28.46 11.76
C ALA A 316 -7.59 28.38 12.52
N GLN A 317 -7.74 27.42 13.43
CA GLN A 317 -8.93 27.29 14.28
C GLN A 317 -9.13 28.52 15.18
N ASP A 318 -8.05 29.04 15.77
CA ASP A 318 -8.11 30.24 16.61
C ASP A 318 -8.48 31.50 15.79
N ALA A 319 -7.96 31.62 14.57
CA ALA A 319 -8.32 32.70 13.64
C ALA A 319 -9.81 32.63 13.25
N ILE A 320 -10.34 31.43 12.95
CA ILE A 320 -11.76 31.23 12.65
C ILE A 320 -12.63 31.64 13.84
N LYS A 321 -12.22 31.27 15.07
CA LYS A 321 -12.95 31.65 16.28
C LYS A 321 -13.01 33.17 16.47
N GLN A 322 -11.89 33.86 16.27
CA GLN A 322 -11.86 35.33 16.32
C GLN A 322 -12.78 35.95 15.26
N ALA A 323 -12.79 35.41 14.03
CA ALA A 323 -13.68 35.88 12.98
C ALA A 323 -15.17 35.68 13.34
N GLN A 324 -15.52 34.55 13.96
CA GLN A 324 -16.88 34.29 14.45
C GLN A 324 -17.31 35.28 15.54
N ASP A 325 -16.42 35.59 16.49
CA ASP A 325 -16.70 36.56 17.56
C ASP A 325 -16.91 37.97 16.97
N GLN A 326 -16.11 38.36 15.97
CA GLN A 326 -16.28 39.62 15.25
C GLN A 326 -17.62 39.67 14.50
N LEU A 327 -17.98 38.61 13.77
CA LEU A 327 -19.26 38.52 13.06
C LEU A 327 -20.45 38.62 14.03
N LYS A 328 -20.37 37.96 15.19
CA LYS A 328 -21.41 38.03 16.23
C LYS A 328 -21.60 39.47 16.71
N LYS A 329 -20.51 40.22 16.89
CA LYS A 329 -20.58 41.64 17.24
C LYS A 329 -21.24 42.47 16.14
N ILE A 330 -20.82 42.30 14.89
CA ILE A 330 -21.39 43.03 13.74
C ILE A 330 -22.90 42.78 13.63
N VAL A 331 -23.33 41.52 13.78
CA VAL A 331 -24.76 41.17 13.75
C VAL A 331 -25.52 41.82 14.90
N GLY A 332 -24.92 41.89 16.09
CA GLY A 332 -25.48 42.63 17.22
C GLY A 332 -25.66 44.12 16.91
N ASP A 333 -24.60 44.78 16.47
CA ASP A 333 -24.60 46.21 16.12
C ASP A 333 -25.63 46.52 15.01
N GLN A 334 -25.76 45.63 14.01
CA GLN A 334 -26.78 45.73 12.96
C GLN A 334 -28.20 45.58 13.52
N GLY A 335 -28.42 44.65 14.45
CA GLY A 335 -29.70 44.48 15.14
C GLY A 335 -30.12 45.76 15.87
N ASP A 336 -29.20 46.39 16.60
CA ASP A 336 -29.44 47.65 17.28
C ASP A 336 -29.75 48.80 16.30
N GLN A 337 -29.04 48.86 15.17
CA GLN A 337 -29.32 49.83 14.12
C GLN A 337 -30.73 49.64 13.52
N VAL A 338 -31.15 48.41 13.26
CA VAL A 338 -32.51 48.10 12.78
C VAL A 338 -33.57 48.54 13.79
N ASN A 339 -33.37 48.25 15.08
CA ASN A 339 -34.27 48.68 16.15
C ASN A 339 -34.39 50.21 16.22
N ASN A 340 -33.27 50.93 16.09
CA ASN A 340 -33.25 52.39 16.05
C ASN A 340 -33.99 52.94 14.82
N LEU A 341 -33.79 52.35 13.64
CA LEU A 341 -34.51 52.73 12.42
C LEU A 341 -36.02 52.50 12.56
N GLN A 342 -36.43 51.39 13.18
CA GLN A 342 -37.84 51.14 13.46
C GLN A 342 -38.44 52.20 14.39
N ALA A 343 -37.71 52.60 15.43
CA ALA A 343 -38.15 53.65 16.35
C ALA A 343 -38.30 55.01 15.64
N VAL A 344 -37.36 55.37 14.75
CA VAL A 344 -37.45 56.58 13.91
C VAL A 344 -38.65 56.51 12.96
N SER A 345 -38.86 55.36 12.31
CA SER A 345 -40.02 55.14 11.43
C SER A 345 -41.36 55.32 12.16
N ASN A 346 -41.47 54.78 13.38
CA ASN A 346 -42.65 54.94 14.23
C ASN A 346 -42.87 56.43 14.59
N ARG A 347 -41.80 57.16 14.95
CA ARG A 347 -41.88 58.60 15.23
C ARG A 347 -42.32 59.41 14.00
N LEU A 348 -41.80 59.09 12.82
CA LEU A 348 -42.18 59.76 11.58
C LEU A 348 -43.65 59.52 11.23
N THR A 349 -44.14 58.30 11.46
CA THR A 349 -45.57 57.96 11.31
C THR A 349 -46.44 58.80 12.24
N GLN A 350 -46.03 58.95 13.51
CA GLN A 350 -46.74 59.80 14.46
C GLN A 350 -46.77 61.27 14.02
N VAL A 351 -45.63 61.82 13.60
CA VAL A 351 -45.55 63.20 13.09
C VAL A 351 -46.45 63.39 11.87
N THR A 352 -46.51 62.40 10.98
CA THR A 352 -47.40 62.43 9.81
C THR A 352 -48.88 62.50 10.23
N ASN A 353 -49.28 61.69 11.21
CA ASN A 353 -50.64 61.71 11.75
C ASN A 353 -50.97 63.05 12.43
N ASP A 354 -50.04 63.58 13.23
CA ASP A 354 -50.21 64.87 13.91
C ASP A 354 -50.37 66.02 12.89
N LEU A 355 -49.58 66.00 11.80
CA LEU A 355 -49.67 66.98 10.72
C LEU A 355 -51.01 66.88 9.97
N GLN A 356 -51.50 65.67 9.69
CA GLN A 356 -52.82 65.47 9.10
C GLN A 356 -53.92 66.03 10.01
N ALA A 357 -53.86 65.76 11.32
CA ALA A 357 -54.81 66.29 12.29
C ALA A 357 -54.77 67.83 12.37
N ALA A 358 -53.58 68.44 12.36
CA ALA A 358 -53.42 69.89 12.32
C ALA A 358 -54.00 70.50 11.04
N THR A 359 -53.79 69.85 9.90
CA THR A 359 -54.35 70.26 8.60
C THR A 359 -55.89 70.27 8.64
N SER A 360 -56.51 69.20 9.15
CA SER A 360 -57.97 69.11 9.29
C SER A 360 -58.54 70.19 10.24
N ARG A 361 -57.83 70.50 11.33
CA ARG A 361 -58.20 71.61 12.23
C ARG A 361 -58.14 72.96 11.51
N LEU A 362 -57.09 73.23 10.74
CA LEU A 362 -56.96 74.46 9.96
C LEU A 362 -58.09 74.60 8.93
N GLN A 363 -58.44 73.52 8.19
CA GLN A 363 -59.58 73.52 7.27
C GLN A 363 -60.89 73.83 7.99
N THR A 364 -61.08 73.31 9.20
CA THR A 364 -62.28 73.60 10.02
C THR A 364 -62.34 75.07 10.42
N ILE A 365 -61.21 75.64 10.84
CA ILE A 365 -61.09 77.07 11.17
C ILE A 365 -61.39 77.93 9.93
N GLU A 366 -60.77 77.61 8.80
CA GLU A 366 -60.99 78.31 7.52
C GLU A 366 -62.48 78.30 7.13
N ASN A 367 -63.12 77.14 7.16
CA ASN A 367 -64.55 77.01 6.88
C ASN A 367 -65.41 77.84 7.85
N THR A 368 -65.08 77.82 9.14
CA THR A 368 -65.80 78.58 10.17
C THR A 368 -65.66 80.09 9.95
N VAL A 369 -64.44 80.57 9.69
CA VAL A 369 -64.17 81.99 9.41
C VAL A 369 -64.89 82.43 8.14
N ASN A 370 -64.80 81.65 7.06
CA ASN A 370 -65.49 81.94 5.81
C ASN A 370 -67.02 82.00 5.98
N SER A 371 -67.60 81.05 6.74
CA SER A 371 -69.03 81.06 7.06
C SER A 371 -69.43 82.32 7.85
N ASN A 372 -68.66 82.66 8.90
CA ASN A 372 -68.93 83.85 9.72
C ASN A 372 -68.81 85.14 8.92
N LEU A 373 -67.81 85.26 8.05
CA LEU A 373 -67.65 86.40 7.15
C LEU A 373 -68.82 86.51 6.18
N ARG A 374 -69.24 85.39 5.57
CA ARG A 374 -70.40 85.37 4.68
C ARG A 374 -71.68 85.83 5.39
N ILE A 375 -71.94 85.32 6.59
CA ILE A 375 -73.10 85.74 7.40
C ILE A 375 -73.06 87.25 7.69
N ARG A 376 -71.89 87.79 8.06
CA ARG A 376 -71.71 89.22 8.32
C ARG A 376 -71.92 90.07 7.07
N VAL A 377 -71.40 89.64 5.92
CA VAL A 377 -71.61 90.32 4.63
C VAL A 377 -73.09 90.36 4.30
N THR A 378 -73.79 89.23 4.39
CA THR A 378 -75.25 89.17 4.15
C THR A 378 -76.02 90.08 5.12
N TYR A 379 -75.65 90.11 6.40
CA TYR A 379 -76.28 91.01 7.37
C TYR A 379 -76.09 92.49 6.99
N ILE A 380 -74.90 92.88 6.53
CA ILE A 380 -74.62 94.23 6.05
C ILE A 380 -75.41 94.54 4.77
N GLU A 381 -75.44 93.62 3.80
CA GLU A 381 -76.22 93.76 2.56
C GLU A 381 -77.70 93.97 2.87
N THR A 382 -78.29 93.14 3.72
CA THR A 382 -79.69 93.27 4.16
C THR A 382 -79.93 94.59 4.91
N TRP A 383 -79.01 95.01 5.79
CA TRP A 383 -79.12 96.29 6.49
C TRP A 383 -79.09 97.48 5.53
N LEU A 384 -78.24 97.44 4.49
CA LEU A 384 -78.17 98.46 3.44
C LEU A 384 -79.44 98.50 2.59
N GLU A 385 -80.00 97.34 2.24
CA GLU A 385 -81.27 97.24 1.49
C GLU A 385 -82.46 97.82 2.26
N HIS A 386 -82.48 97.70 3.59
CA HIS A 386 -83.59 98.19 4.42
C HIS A 386 -83.42 99.66 4.87
N ASN A 387 -82.23 100.25 4.73
CA ASN A 387 -81.95 101.65 5.10
C ASN A 387 -81.62 102.50 3.86
N THR A 388 -82.45 102.43 2.82
CA THR A 388 -82.30 103.25 1.59
C THR A 388 -82.65 104.73 1.79
N GLU A 389 -83.19 105.12 2.94
CA GLU A 389 -83.38 106.52 3.31
C GLU A 389 -82.21 107.01 4.19
N PHE A 390 -81.11 107.39 3.53
CA PHE A 390 -80.09 108.20 4.18
C PHE A 390 -80.66 109.60 4.43
N HIS A 391 -81.21 109.86 5.61
CA HIS A 391 -81.49 111.23 6.06
C HIS A 391 -80.16 111.89 6.43
N PRO A 392 -79.64 112.87 5.65
CA PRO A 392 -78.32 113.43 5.94
C PRO A 392 -78.32 114.33 7.19
N TRP A 393 -79.47 114.65 7.76
CA TRP A 393 -79.64 115.49 8.93
C TRP A 393 -80.95 115.15 9.61
N GLY A 394 -80.94 115.03 10.93
CA GLY A 394 -82.16 114.94 11.73
C GLY A 394 -81.95 115.52 13.12
N GLY A 395 -82.54 116.69 13.35
CA GLY A 395 -83.02 117.16 14.66
C GLY A 395 -81.99 117.63 15.66
#